data_AF-A0A2S6F923-F1
#
_entry.id   AF-A0A2S6F923-F1
#
_cell.length_a   1.000
_cell.length_b   1.000
_cell.length_c   1.000
_cell.angle_alpha   90.00
_cell.angle_beta   90.00
_cell.angle_gamma   90.00
#
_symmetry.space_group_name_H-M   'P 1'
#
loop_
_entity.id
_entity.type
_entity.pdbx_description
1 polymer ?
#
loop_
_entity_poly.entity_id
_entity_poly.type
_entity_poly.pdbx_seq_one_letter_code
_entity_poly.pdbx_strand_id
1 'polypeptide(L)'
;MMSPKAAFFSVESSRGKKVIAKLMEEFNGFIISDRYAAYNYFESSKRQICWAHLKRDFTKLSEKQEELIALIGKALLECQANLFELWHQYKLENFSRNELIRKLDLFEIK
;
A
#
# COMPACT_ATOMS: atom_id res chain seq x y z
N MET A 1 -8.63 0.50 4.84
CA MET A 1 -9.62 0.57 5.93
C MET A 1 -9.21 1.67 6.88
N MET A 2 -10.15 2.55 7.24
CA MET A 2 -9.97 3.44 8.39
C MET A 2 -10.14 2.63 9.68
N SER A 3 -9.48 3.07 10.75
CA SER A 3 -9.69 2.46 12.06
C SER A 3 -11.17 2.60 12.46
N PRO A 4 -11.83 1.53 12.93
CA PRO A 4 -13.19 1.64 13.45
C PRO A 4 -13.24 2.36 14.80
N LYS A 5 -12.08 2.67 15.41
CA LYS A 5 -11.99 3.24 16.76
C LYS A 5 -11.82 4.76 16.77
N ALA A 6 -11.00 5.29 15.87
CA ALA A 6 -10.66 6.71 15.86
C ALA A 6 -10.12 7.15 14.50
N ALA A 7 -10.36 8.41 14.16
CA ALA A 7 -9.70 9.12 13.08
C ALA A 7 -9.24 10.49 13.60
N PHE A 8 -8.05 10.90 13.19
CA PHE A 8 -7.49 12.20 13.55
C PHE A 8 -7.29 13.02 12.27
N PHE A 9 -7.64 14.30 12.33
CA PHE A 9 -7.48 15.25 11.24
C PHE A 9 -6.80 16.50 11.79
N SER A 10 -5.76 16.97 11.11
CA SER A 10 -5.13 18.27 11.35
C SER A 10 -4.98 19.01 10.03
N VAL A 11 -5.14 20.33 10.07
CA VAL A 11 -4.88 21.23 8.94
C VAL A 11 -3.64 22.04 9.28
N GLU A 12 -2.58 21.81 8.53
CA GLU A 12 -1.26 22.39 8.78
C GLU A 12 -0.89 23.35 7.65
N SER A 13 -0.21 24.44 7.98
CA SER A 13 0.26 25.43 6.99
C SER A 13 1.35 24.88 6.05
N SER A 14 1.88 23.69 6.35
CA SER A 14 2.85 22.98 5.53
C SER A 14 2.57 21.48 5.56
N ARG A 15 2.96 20.81 4.47
CA ARG A 15 2.97 19.33 4.36
C ARG A 15 4.37 18.74 4.50
N GLY A 16 5.38 19.55 4.81
CA GLY A 16 6.78 19.14 4.84
C GLY A 16 7.13 18.20 6.00
N LYS A 17 8.31 17.58 5.91
CA LYS A 17 8.84 16.62 6.90
C LYS A 17 8.74 17.10 8.36
N LYS A 18 8.98 18.39 8.63
CA LYS A 18 8.94 18.96 10.00
C LYS A 18 7.58 18.76 10.66
N VAL A 19 6.49 18.89 9.91
CA VAL A 19 5.12 18.73 10.41
C VAL A 19 4.86 17.26 10.74
N ILE A 20 5.23 16.35 9.83
CA ILE A 20 5.06 14.90 10.02
C ILE A 20 5.90 14.40 11.20
N ALA A 21 7.16 14.85 11.32
CA ALA A 21 8.05 14.46 12.39
C ALA A 21 7.50 14.87 13.77
N LYS A 22 6.95 16.08 13.88
CA LYS A 22 6.29 16.55 15.12
C LYS A 22 5.04 15.73 15.45
N LEU A 23 4.21 15.42 14.44
CA LEU A 23 2.98 14.64 14.65
C LEU A 23 3.27 13.20 15.08
N MET A 24 4.37 12.63 14.61
CA MET A 24 4.71 11.21 14.75
C MET A 24 5.90 10.96 15.69
N GLU A 25 6.29 11.97 16.48
CA GLU A 25 7.53 11.98 17.29
C GLU A 25 7.64 10.75 18.21
N GLU A 26 6.54 10.37 18.85
CA GLU A 26 6.50 9.23 19.79
C GLU A 26 6.00 7.92 19.13
N PHE A 27 5.71 7.93 17.82
CA PHE A 27 5.15 6.77 17.14
C PHE A 27 6.24 5.81 16.61
N ASN A 28 6.24 4.57 17.10
CA ASN A 28 7.21 3.54 16.71
C ASN A 28 6.58 2.33 15.97
N GLY A 29 5.34 2.45 15.50
CA GLY A 29 4.65 1.40 14.75
C GLY A 29 4.92 1.42 13.24
N PHE A 30 4.17 0.62 12.50
CA PHE A 30 4.17 0.65 11.03
C PHE A 30 3.30 1.79 10.51
N ILE A 31 3.78 2.48 9.49
CA ILE A 31 3.09 3.59 8.85
C ILE A 31 2.64 3.16 7.46
N ILE A 32 1.36 3.37 7.17
CA ILE A 32 0.82 3.26 5.82
C ILE A 32 0.61 4.69 5.30
N SER A 33 1.40 5.10 4.31
CA SER A 33 1.34 6.45 3.75
C SER A 33 1.14 6.43 2.24
N ASP A 34 0.83 7.57 1.63
CA ASP A 34 1.01 7.72 0.18
C ASP A 34 2.51 7.76 -0.19
N ARG A 35 2.81 8.12 -1.45
CA ARG A 35 4.18 8.22 -1.98
C ARG A 35 4.79 9.62 -1.84
N TYR A 36 4.22 10.50 -1.02
CA TYR A 36 4.74 11.85 -0.88
C TYR A 36 6.13 11.84 -0.22
N ALA A 37 7.06 12.59 -0.80
CA ALA A 37 8.48 12.53 -0.46
C ALA A 37 8.79 12.83 1.02
N ALA A 38 7.95 13.60 1.71
CA ALA A 38 8.14 13.90 3.13
C ALA A 38 8.06 12.64 4.02
N TYR A 39 7.32 11.60 3.57
CA TYR A 39 7.26 10.31 4.26
C TYR A 39 8.54 9.47 4.13
N ASN A 40 9.47 9.84 3.23
CA ASN A 40 10.81 9.23 3.13
C ASN A 40 11.64 9.42 4.40
N TYR A 41 11.17 10.26 5.32
CA TYR A 41 11.66 10.35 6.69
C TYR A 41 11.63 9.01 7.44
N PHE A 42 10.63 8.17 7.21
CA PHE A 42 10.50 6.88 7.89
C PHE A 42 11.39 5.81 7.25
N GLU A 43 11.89 4.88 8.07
CA GLU A 43 12.58 3.68 7.60
C GLU A 43 11.66 2.87 6.67
N SER A 44 12.21 2.36 5.57
CA SER A 44 11.44 1.57 4.59
C SER A 44 10.87 0.29 5.21
N SER A 45 11.58 -0.33 6.15
CA SER A 45 11.11 -1.50 6.91
C SER A 45 9.88 -1.22 7.78
N LYS A 46 9.63 0.04 8.15
CA LYS A 46 8.47 0.47 8.95
C LYS A 46 7.42 1.23 8.15
N ARG A 47 7.60 1.37 6.84
CA ARG A 47 6.69 2.11 5.96
C ARG A 47 6.16 1.25 4.83
N GLN A 48 4.84 1.13 4.76
CA GLN A 48 4.13 0.53 3.64
C GLN A 48 3.49 1.62 2.78
N ILE A 49 3.58 1.49 1.45
CA ILE A 49 2.80 2.35 0.55
C ILE A 49 1.32 1.94 0.62
N CYS A 50 0.45 2.93 0.69
CA CYS A 50 -0.99 2.73 0.74
C CYS A 50 -1.50 2.07 -0.55
N TRP A 51 -2.07 0.87 -0.42
CA TRP A 51 -2.64 0.11 -1.54
C TRP A 51 -3.74 0.85 -2.30
N ALA A 52 -4.52 1.70 -1.63
CA ALA A 52 -5.53 2.50 -2.32
C ALA A 52 -4.92 3.52 -3.29
N HIS A 53 -3.71 4.03 -2.98
CA HIS A 53 -2.96 4.89 -3.89
C HIS A 53 -2.33 4.08 -5.02
N LEU A 54 -1.74 2.91 -4.72
CA LEU A 54 -1.19 2.02 -5.74
C LEU A 54 -2.25 1.58 -6.75
N LYS A 55 -3.42 1.10 -6.29
CA LYS A 55 -4.53 0.71 -7.16
C LYS A 55 -4.94 1.84 -8.10
N ARG A 56 -5.07 3.08 -7.59
CA ARG A 56 -5.41 4.25 -8.41
C ARG A 56 -4.33 4.55 -9.46
N ASP A 57 -3.06 4.40 -9.11
CA ASP A 57 -1.96 4.59 -10.05
C ASP A 57 -1.94 3.46 -11.12
N PHE A 58 -2.18 2.20 -10.73
CA PHE A 58 -2.28 1.07 -11.66
C PHE A 58 -3.45 1.24 -12.64
N THR A 59 -4.62 1.69 -12.16
CA THR A 59 -5.77 2.03 -13.02
C THR A 59 -5.40 3.12 -14.02
N LYS A 60 -4.78 4.22 -13.58
CA LYS A 60 -4.34 5.30 -14.48
C LYS A 60 -3.36 4.81 -15.55
N LEU A 61 -2.48 3.86 -15.22
CA LEU A 61 -1.59 3.25 -16.20
C LEU A 61 -2.37 2.38 -17.18
N SER A 62 -3.33 1.58 -16.69
CA SER A 62 -4.13 0.66 -17.49
C SER A 62 -5.02 1.35 -18.54
N GLU A 63 -5.34 2.63 -18.30
CA GLU A 63 -6.19 3.47 -19.16
C GLU A 63 -5.38 4.34 -20.15
N LYS A 64 -4.05 4.20 -20.19
CA LYS A 64 -3.22 4.93 -21.16
C LYS A 64 -3.46 4.44 -22.59
N GLN A 65 -3.31 5.34 -23.57
CA GLN A 65 -3.38 4.99 -24.99
C GLN A 65 -2.16 4.18 -25.44
N GLU A 66 -1.00 4.45 -24.83
CA GLU A 66 0.24 3.71 -25.10
C GLU A 66 0.09 2.25 -24.67
N GLU A 67 0.06 1.33 -25.64
CA GLU A 67 -0.32 -0.06 -25.44
C GLU A 67 0.52 -0.77 -24.37
N LEU A 68 1.84 -0.57 -24.39
CA LEU A 68 2.75 -1.16 -23.40
C LEU A 68 2.46 -0.67 -21.97
N ILE A 69 2.14 0.63 -21.81
CA ILE A 69 1.84 1.20 -20.49
C ILE A 69 0.50 0.66 -19.98
N ALA A 70 -0.50 0.59 -20.87
CA ALA A 70 -1.80 0.01 -20.55
C ALA A 70 -1.68 -1.45 -20.12
N LEU A 71 -0.87 -2.24 -20.84
CA LEU A 71 -0.61 -3.64 -20.51
C LEU A 71 0.00 -3.79 -19.12
N ILE A 72 1.04 -2.99 -18.81
CA ILE A 72 1.67 -2.99 -17.48
C ILE A 72 0.65 -2.63 -16.39
N GLY A 73 -0.17 -1.59 -16.62
CA GLY A 73 -1.20 -1.19 -15.66
C GLY A 73 -2.23 -2.30 -15.39
N LYS A 74 -2.67 -3.02 -16.42
CA LYS A 74 -3.58 -4.17 -16.30
C LYS A 74 -2.94 -5.31 -15.51
N ALA A 75 -1.70 -5.69 -15.84
CA ALA A 75 -0.97 -6.73 -15.13
C ALA A 75 -0.80 -6.37 -13.63
N LEU A 76 -0.47 -5.11 -13.32
CA LEU A 76 -0.38 -4.65 -11.93
C LEU A 76 -1.72 -4.72 -11.18
N LEU A 77 -2.85 -4.44 -11.85
CA LEU A 77 -4.18 -4.61 -11.27
C LEU A 77 -4.51 -6.08 -11.01
N GLU A 78 -4.15 -6.99 -11.92
CA GLU A 78 -4.33 -8.43 -11.74
C GLU A 78 -3.49 -8.96 -10.56
N CYS A 79 -2.21 -8.61 -10.49
CA CYS A 79 -1.36 -8.94 -9.35
C CYS A 79 -1.93 -8.42 -8.03
N GLN A 80 -2.41 -7.16 -8.04
CA GLN A 80 -3.05 -6.56 -6.86
C GLN A 80 -4.31 -7.33 -6.47
N ALA A 81 -5.16 -7.72 -7.42
CA ALA A 81 -6.38 -8.47 -7.15
C ALA A 81 -6.07 -9.83 -6.50
N ASN A 82 -5.15 -10.59 -7.08
CA ASN A 82 -4.73 -11.90 -6.58
C ASN A 82 -4.14 -11.82 -5.16
N LEU A 83 -3.28 -10.82 -4.90
CA LEU A 83 -2.72 -10.58 -3.57
C LEU A 83 -3.82 -10.36 -2.52
N PHE A 84 -4.82 -9.53 -2.84
CA PHE A 84 -5.89 -9.21 -1.90
C PHE A 84 -6.88 -10.37 -1.73
N GLU A 85 -7.11 -11.18 -2.76
CA GLU A 85 -7.88 -12.41 -2.63
C GLU A 85 -7.23 -13.36 -1.62
N LEU A 86 -5.94 -13.63 -1.75
CA LEU A 86 -5.19 -14.47 -0.79
C LEU A 86 -5.18 -13.87 0.61
N TRP A 87 -4.99 -12.55 0.71
CA TRP A 87 -5.05 -11.85 1.99
C TRP A 87 -6.43 -12.02 2.66
N HIS A 88 -7.52 -11.91 1.90
CA HIS A 88 -8.86 -12.11 2.42
C HIS A 88 -9.11 -13.55 2.84
N GLN A 89 -8.67 -14.53 2.05
CA GLN A 89 -8.74 -15.94 2.43
C GLN A 89 -7.97 -16.23 3.74
N TYR A 90 -6.75 -15.69 3.86
CA TYR A 90 -5.97 -15.77 5.11
C TYR A 90 -6.72 -15.14 6.30
N LYS A 91 -7.33 -13.97 6.11
CA LYS A 91 -8.07 -13.27 7.16
C LYS A 91 -9.36 -13.97 7.58
N LEU A 92 -9.90 -14.83 6.73
CA LEU A 92 -11.02 -15.72 7.01
C LEU A 92 -10.57 -17.08 7.58
N GLU A 93 -9.30 -17.20 7.97
CA GLU A 93 -8.68 -18.41 8.56
C GLU A 93 -8.62 -19.63 7.62
N ASN A 94 -8.67 -19.40 6.30
CA ASN A 94 -8.58 -20.50 5.32
C ASN A 94 -7.18 -21.15 5.26
N PHE A 95 -6.15 -20.48 5.76
CA PHE A 95 -4.77 -20.99 5.86
C PHE A 95 -3.90 -20.12 6.77
N SER A 96 -2.74 -20.65 7.17
CA SER A 96 -1.75 -20.00 8.03
C SER A 96 -0.96 -18.89 7.32
N ARG A 97 -0.24 -18.07 8.12
CA ARG A 97 0.66 -17.03 7.58
C ARG A 97 1.78 -17.60 6.71
N ASN A 98 2.31 -18.78 7.06
CA ASN A 98 3.36 -19.44 6.27
C ASN A 98 2.81 -19.90 4.91
N GLU A 99 1.57 -20.39 4.87
CA GLU A 99 0.90 -20.74 3.63
C GLU A 99 0.58 -19.52 2.78
N LEU A 100 0.20 -18.39 3.39
CA LEU A 100 0.06 -17.11 2.68
C LEU A 100 1.37 -16.74 1.96
N ILE A 101 2.51 -16.76 2.68
CA ILE A 101 3.82 -16.43 2.11
C ILE A 101 4.15 -17.37 0.95
N ARG A 102 4.06 -18.69 1.15
CA ARG A 102 4.32 -19.68 0.08
C ARG A 102 3.43 -19.48 -1.13
N LYS A 103 2.15 -19.18 -0.93
CA LYS A 103 1.20 -18.92 -2.02
C LYS A 103 1.63 -17.68 -2.80
N LEU A 104 2.06 -16.62 -2.12
CA LEU A 104 2.55 -15.38 -2.74
C LEU A 104 3.86 -15.57 -3.51
N ASP A 105 4.81 -16.36 -2.99
CA ASP A 105 6.08 -16.63 -3.67
C ASP A 105 5.87 -17.36 -5.02
N LEU A 106 4.83 -18.18 -5.13
CA LEU A 106 4.45 -18.85 -6.39
C LEU A 106 3.88 -17.89 -7.45
N PHE A 107 3.46 -16.67 -7.08
CA PHE A 107 3.03 -15.65 -8.04
C PHE A 107 4.20 -14.87 -8.65
N GLU A 108 5.38 -14.88 -8.04
CA GLU A 108 6.57 -14.22 -8.60
C GLU A 108 7.25 -15.04 -9.71
N ILE A 109 6.77 -16.27 -9.99
CA ILE A 109 7.33 -17.21 -10.96
C ILE A 109 6.28 -17.60 -12.02
N LYS A 110 5.78 -16.65 -12.80
CA LYS A 110 5.13 -16.91 -14.11
C LYS A 110 5.35 -15.78 -15.08
#